data_AF-A0A2V9PBH2-F1
#
_entry.id   AF-A0A2V9PBH2-F1
#
_cell.length_a   1.000
_cell.length_b   1.000
_cell.length_c   1.000
_cell.angle_alpha   90.00
_cell.angle_beta   90.00
_cell.angle_gamma   90.00
#
_symmetry.space_group_name_H-M   'P 1'
#
loop_
_entity.id
_entity.type
_entity.pdbx_description
1 polymer ?
#
loop_
_entity_poly.entity_id
_entity_poly.type
_entity_poly.pdbx_seq_one_letter_code
_entity_poly.pdbx_strand_id
1 'polypeptide(L)'
;FGAKLPVIGFCGAPFTLASYMIEGGGSRHYINTKKMMYSSDGAWNELLTKVVAVTSQYAVEQVRAGADVIQIFDSWVGCLAVEDYRRHVLPRTAELVRKVKAAGVPVIYFGTDTATLLPAIKEIGADVIGLDWRIPLDEGWERVGHAG
;
A
#
# COMPACT_ATOMS: atom_id res chain seq x y z
N PHE A 1 30.15 5.10 6.17
CA PHE A 1 29.18 4.39 5.32
C PHE A 1 29.39 2.90 5.52
N GLY A 2 28.32 2.12 5.73
CA GLY A 2 28.42 0.69 6.10
C GLY A 2 29.07 -0.15 4.99
N ALA A 3 29.71 -1.26 5.36
CA ALA A 3 30.41 -2.16 4.44
C ALA A 3 29.47 -2.95 3.49
N LYS A 4 28.14 -2.87 3.68
CA LYS A 4 27.11 -3.54 2.89
C LYS A 4 26.11 -2.48 2.39
N LEU A 5 25.73 -2.57 1.11
CA LEU A 5 24.61 -1.81 0.55
C LEU A 5 23.27 -2.40 1.06
N PRO A 6 22.32 -1.57 1.55
CA PRO A 6 21.02 -2.05 1.98
C PRO A 6 20.25 -2.75 0.85
N VAL A 7 19.49 -3.79 1.20
CA VAL A 7 18.62 -4.53 0.28
C VAL A 7 17.17 -4.14 0.54
N ILE A 8 16.46 -3.72 -0.51
CA ILE A 8 15.03 -3.41 -0.45
C ILE A 8 14.26 -4.65 -0.92
N GLY A 9 13.51 -5.28 -0.02
CA GLY A 9 12.47 -6.25 -0.38
C GLY A 9 11.18 -5.54 -0.78
N PHE A 10 10.24 -6.24 -1.40
CA PHE A 10 8.99 -5.63 -1.83
C PHE A 10 7.79 -6.57 -1.86
N CYS A 11 6.60 -6.01 -1.78
CA CYS A 11 5.35 -6.73 -2.03
C CYS A 11 4.28 -5.80 -2.62
N GLY A 12 3.20 -6.39 -3.13
CA GLY A 12 2.02 -5.63 -3.55
C GLY A 12 1.12 -5.27 -2.37
N ALA A 13 0.49 -4.11 -2.45
CA ALA A 13 -0.52 -3.67 -1.49
C ALA A 13 -1.85 -4.45 -1.66
N PRO A 14 -2.70 -4.48 -0.62
CA PRO A 14 -3.93 -5.27 -0.65
C PRO A 14 -4.88 -4.88 -1.78
N PHE A 15 -5.09 -3.58 -2.01
CA PHE A 15 -5.99 -3.10 -3.06
C PHE A 15 -5.52 -3.52 -4.45
N THR A 16 -4.27 -3.24 -4.79
CA THR A 16 -3.69 -3.60 -6.10
C THR A 16 -3.75 -5.11 -6.35
N LEU A 17 -3.34 -5.95 -5.39
CA LEU A 17 -3.37 -7.40 -5.58
C LEU A 17 -4.79 -7.97 -5.70
N ALA A 18 -5.72 -7.50 -4.86
CA ALA A 18 -7.13 -7.88 -4.97
C ALA A 18 -7.71 -7.47 -6.33
N SER A 19 -7.37 -6.28 -6.81
CA SER A 19 -7.81 -5.80 -8.12
C SER A 19 -7.30 -6.68 -9.25
N TYR A 20 -6.03 -7.10 -9.24
CA TYR A 20 -5.52 -8.07 -10.21
C TYR A 20 -6.27 -9.41 -10.15
N MET A 21 -6.60 -9.90 -8.96
CA MET A 21 -7.35 -11.15 -8.78
C MET A 21 -8.79 -11.05 -9.32
N ILE A 22 -9.47 -9.92 -9.09
CA ILE A 22 -10.85 -9.68 -9.49
C ILE A 22 -10.95 -9.41 -10.99
N GLU A 23 -10.03 -8.61 -11.53
CA GLU A 23 -10.00 -8.25 -12.96
C GLU A 23 -9.44 -9.37 -13.84
N GLY A 24 -8.70 -10.32 -13.27
CA GLY A 24 -8.09 -11.45 -13.98
C GLY A 24 -6.87 -11.09 -14.84
N GLY A 25 -6.29 -9.90 -14.63
CA GLY A 25 -5.19 -9.37 -15.44
C GLY A 25 -5.10 -7.85 -15.32
N GLY A 26 -4.43 -7.20 -16.27
CA GLY A 26 -4.37 -5.73 -16.32
C GLY A 26 -5.74 -5.10 -16.62
N SER A 27 -6.08 -4.00 -15.94
CA SER A 27 -7.32 -3.26 -16.14
C SER A 27 -7.05 -1.76 -16.24
N ARG A 28 -7.82 -1.07 -17.08
CA ARG A 28 -7.78 0.41 -17.21
C ARG A 28 -8.87 1.11 -16.41
N HIS A 29 -9.93 0.39 -16.07
CA HIS A 29 -11.16 0.98 -15.53
C HIS A 29 -11.62 0.35 -14.21
N TYR A 30 -11.07 -0.80 -13.83
CA TYR A 30 -11.29 -1.44 -12.52
C TYR A 30 -12.77 -1.70 -12.22
N ILE A 31 -13.56 -1.98 -13.27
CA ILE A 31 -15.03 -2.03 -13.18
C ILE A 31 -15.47 -3.17 -12.26
N ASN A 32 -14.84 -4.35 -12.36
CA ASN A 32 -15.22 -5.51 -11.55
C ASN A 32 -14.80 -5.33 -10.10
N THR A 33 -13.61 -4.75 -9.90
CA THR A 33 -13.07 -4.40 -8.59
C THR A 33 -14.01 -3.44 -7.87
N LYS A 34 -14.34 -2.31 -8.51
CA LYS A 34 -15.25 -1.31 -7.93
C LYS A 34 -16.65 -1.87 -7.71
N LYS A 35 -17.16 -2.68 -8.65
CA LYS A 35 -18.44 -3.36 -8.47
C LYS A 35 -18.46 -4.20 -7.21
N MET A 36 -17.47 -5.09 -7.02
CA MET A 36 -17.36 -5.93 -5.82
C MET A 36 -17.20 -5.08 -4.55
N MET A 37 -16.31 -4.09 -4.59
CA MET A 37 -16.02 -3.19 -3.47
C MET A 37 -17.28 -2.46 -2.97
N TYR A 38 -18.17 -2.03 -3.88
CA TYR A 38 -19.40 -1.31 -3.51
C TYR A 38 -20.60 -2.22 -3.25
N SER A 39 -20.72 -3.34 -3.95
CA SER A 39 -21.91 -4.20 -3.87
C SER A 39 -21.79 -5.31 -2.83
N SER A 40 -20.59 -5.57 -2.30
CA SER A 40 -20.36 -6.68 -1.38
C SER A 40 -19.22 -6.39 -0.39
N ASP A 41 -19.49 -5.46 0.55
CA ASP A 41 -18.54 -5.09 1.63
C ASP A 41 -17.96 -6.32 2.37
N GLY A 42 -18.78 -7.35 2.60
CA GLY A 42 -18.34 -8.58 3.26
C GLY A 42 -17.29 -9.35 2.46
N ALA A 43 -17.59 -9.63 1.18
CA ALA A 43 -16.66 -10.37 0.32
C ALA A 43 -15.38 -9.57 0.04
N TRP A 44 -15.49 -8.26 -0.14
CA TRP A 44 -14.35 -7.36 -0.29
C TRP A 44 -13.42 -7.42 0.93
N ASN A 45 -13.99 -7.25 2.12
CA ASN A 45 -13.21 -7.31 3.36
C ASN A 45 -12.57 -8.67 3.60
N GLU A 46 -13.28 -9.77 3.30
CA GLU A 46 -12.73 -11.12 3.42
C GLU A 46 -11.55 -11.34 2.48
N LEU A 47 -11.67 -10.89 1.22
CA LEU A 47 -10.59 -10.97 0.25
C LEU A 47 -9.37 -10.18 0.71
N LEU A 48 -9.54 -8.92 1.10
CA LEU A 48 -8.42 -8.10 1.57
C LEU A 48 -7.77 -8.69 2.83
N THR A 49 -8.54 -9.28 3.74
CA THR A 49 -8.01 -9.97 4.92
C THR A 49 -7.07 -11.11 4.52
N LYS A 50 -7.48 -11.94 3.55
CA LYS A 50 -6.65 -13.05 3.03
C LYS A 50 -5.39 -12.53 2.33
N VAL A 51 -5.53 -11.49 1.50
CA VAL A 51 -4.39 -10.86 0.83
C VAL A 51 -3.40 -10.30 1.85
N VAL A 52 -3.85 -9.59 2.88
CA VAL A 52 -2.99 -9.08 3.96
C VAL A 52 -2.29 -10.22 4.70
N ALA A 53 -2.99 -11.31 4.99
CA ALA A 53 -2.38 -12.46 5.68
C ALA A 53 -1.21 -13.05 4.88
N VAL A 54 -1.40 -13.30 3.58
CA VAL A 54 -0.35 -13.88 2.72
C VAL A 54 0.79 -12.88 2.47
N THR A 55 0.46 -11.63 2.14
CA THR A 55 1.48 -10.61 1.82
C THR A 55 2.33 -10.20 3.01
N SER A 56 1.74 -10.14 4.21
CA SER A 56 2.51 -9.86 5.43
C SER A 56 3.51 -10.98 5.72
N GLN A 57 3.11 -12.25 5.61
CA GLN A 57 4.03 -13.37 5.76
C GLN A 57 5.13 -13.33 4.69
N TYR A 58 4.77 -13.09 3.43
CA TYR A 58 5.74 -12.98 2.33
C TYR A 58 6.78 -11.87 2.57
N ALA A 59 6.36 -10.70 3.04
CA ALA A 59 7.27 -9.61 3.40
C ALA A 59 8.16 -9.96 4.60
N VAL A 60 7.62 -10.61 5.63
CA VAL A 60 8.39 -11.05 6.81
C VAL A 60 9.46 -12.08 6.43
N GLU A 61 9.18 -13.00 5.51
CA GLU A 61 10.19 -13.94 5.02
C GLU A 61 11.31 -13.24 4.23
N GLN A 62 11.01 -12.17 3.49
CA GLN A 62 12.06 -11.35 2.86
C GLN A 62 12.97 -10.68 3.89
N VAL A 63 12.40 -10.18 5.00
CA VAL A 63 13.19 -9.64 6.12
C VAL A 63 14.10 -10.71 6.72
N ARG A 64 13.57 -11.92 6.96
CA ARG A 64 14.37 -13.05 7.44
C ARG A 64 15.48 -13.47 6.47
N ALA A 65 15.24 -13.32 5.17
CA ALA A 65 16.23 -13.55 4.12
C ALA A 65 17.27 -12.42 3.98
N GLY A 66 17.13 -11.33 4.74
CA GLY A 66 18.11 -10.24 4.80
C GLY A 66 17.72 -8.96 4.09
N ALA A 67 16.43 -8.73 3.80
CA ALA A 67 15.93 -7.42 3.40
C ALA A 67 16.03 -6.44 4.57
N ASP A 68 16.65 -5.29 4.32
CA ASP A 68 16.89 -4.24 5.31
C ASP A 68 15.68 -3.27 5.39
N VAL A 69 14.86 -3.22 4.34
CA VAL A 69 13.64 -2.40 4.19
C VAL A 69 12.62 -3.16 3.34
N ILE A 70 11.31 -2.93 3.57
CA ILE A 70 10.24 -3.43 2.68
C ILE A 70 9.51 -2.28 2.00
N GLN A 71 9.36 -2.36 0.68
CA GLN A 71 8.52 -1.46 -0.10
C GLN A 71 7.19 -2.13 -0.49
N ILE A 72 6.09 -1.49 -0.13
CA ILE A 72 4.73 -1.89 -0.50
C ILE A 72 4.30 -1.06 -1.71
N PHE A 73 3.97 -1.74 -2.82
CA PHE A 73 3.51 -1.12 -4.06
C PHE A 73 2.00 -1.18 -4.20
N ASP A 74 1.34 -0.02 -4.23
CA ASP A 74 -0.09 0.13 -4.49
C ASP A 74 -0.35 0.85 -5.81
N SER A 75 0.09 0.23 -6.91
CA SER A 75 0.13 0.84 -8.23
C SER A 75 -1.23 1.15 -8.84
N TRP A 76 -2.34 0.67 -8.28
CA TRP A 76 -3.68 0.91 -8.84
C TRP A 76 -4.56 1.81 -7.96
N VAL A 77 -4.10 2.19 -6.75
CA VAL A 77 -4.95 2.83 -5.74
C VAL A 77 -5.41 4.25 -6.11
N GLY A 78 -4.66 4.95 -6.96
CA GLY A 78 -5.01 6.30 -7.41
C GLY A 78 -6.31 6.38 -8.23
N CYS A 79 -6.93 5.25 -8.57
CA CYS A 79 -8.25 5.23 -9.18
C CYS A 79 -9.42 5.46 -8.21
N LEU A 80 -9.15 5.59 -6.90
CA LEU A 80 -10.15 5.72 -5.84
C LEU A 80 -10.37 7.18 -5.42
N ALA A 81 -11.61 7.50 -5.04
CA ALA A 81 -11.89 8.70 -4.26
C ALA A 81 -11.33 8.55 -2.83
N VAL A 82 -11.15 9.68 -2.14
CA VAL A 82 -10.61 9.70 -0.77
C VAL A 82 -11.50 8.92 0.20
N GLU A 83 -12.82 9.06 0.05
CA GLU A 83 -13.83 8.39 0.87
C GLU A 83 -13.76 6.87 0.68
N ASP A 84 -13.62 6.43 -0.58
CA ASP A 84 -13.50 5.01 -0.91
C ASP A 84 -12.20 4.42 -0.37
N TYR A 85 -11.08 5.13 -0.53
CA TYR A 85 -9.79 4.71 0.03
C TYR A 85 -9.88 4.54 1.54
N ARG A 86 -10.41 5.53 2.25
CA ARG A 86 -10.55 5.49 3.72
C ARG A 86 -11.46 4.34 4.18
N ARG A 87 -12.59 4.14 3.51
CA ARG A 87 -13.56 3.11 3.90
C ARG A 87 -13.08 1.70 3.57
N HIS A 88 -12.55 1.50 2.36
CA HIS A 88 -12.38 0.16 1.79
C HIS A 88 -10.93 -0.33 1.77
N VAL A 89 -9.92 0.55 1.86
CA VAL A 89 -8.51 0.20 1.60
C VAL A 89 -7.59 0.51 2.78
N LEU A 90 -7.71 1.70 3.37
CA LEU A 90 -6.85 2.20 4.43
C LEU A 90 -6.71 1.21 5.60
N PRO A 91 -7.80 0.64 6.18
CA PRO A 91 -7.68 -0.22 7.36
C PRO A 91 -6.81 -1.46 7.13
N ARG A 92 -6.94 -2.07 5.94
CA ARG A 92 -6.19 -3.29 5.57
C ARG A 92 -4.76 -2.98 5.17
N THR A 93 -4.52 -1.82 4.57
CA THR A 93 -3.18 -1.34 4.25
C THR A 93 -2.41 -1.01 5.53
N ALA A 94 -3.02 -0.31 6.48
CA ALA A 94 -2.45 -0.04 7.80
C ALA A 94 -2.15 -1.35 8.57
N GLU A 95 -3.03 -2.35 8.46
CA GLU A 95 -2.78 -3.67 9.03
C GLU A 95 -1.53 -4.35 8.43
N LEU A 96 -1.38 -4.32 7.10
CA LEU A 96 -0.19 -4.85 6.42
C LEU A 96 1.08 -4.13 6.90
N VAL A 97 1.09 -2.79 6.86
CA VAL A 97 2.23 -1.97 7.28
C VAL A 97 2.63 -2.30 8.72
N ARG A 98 1.67 -2.34 9.65
CA ARG A 98 1.93 -2.69 11.06
C ARG A 98 2.55 -4.09 11.21
N LYS A 99 2.04 -5.10 10.47
CA LYS A 99 2.59 -6.47 10.52
C LYS A 99 4.02 -6.54 9.99
N VAL A 100 4.32 -5.82 8.91
CA VAL A 100 5.68 -5.79 8.34
C VAL A 100 6.64 -5.06 9.27
N LYS A 101 6.24 -3.90 9.83
CA LYS A 101 7.05 -3.15 10.80
C LYS A 101 7.36 -3.96 12.06
N ALA A 102 6.47 -4.87 12.47
CA ALA A 102 6.71 -5.76 13.60
C ALA A 102 7.90 -6.72 13.38
N ALA A 103 8.39 -6.87 12.14
CA ALA A 103 9.63 -7.60 11.83
C ALA A 103 10.90 -6.77 12.04
N GLY A 104 10.79 -5.50 12.46
CA GLY A 104 11.93 -4.68 12.86
C GLY A 104 12.63 -3.93 11.71
N VAL A 105 11.99 -3.79 10.55
CA VAL A 105 12.51 -3.03 9.40
C VAL A 105 11.62 -1.84 9.06
N PRO A 106 12.18 -0.77 8.46
CA PRO A 106 11.39 0.32 7.90
C PRO A 106 10.48 -0.16 6.77
N VAL A 107 9.33 0.50 6.63
CA VAL A 107 8.38 0.26 5.54
C VAL A 107 8.22 1.51 4.68
N ILE A 108 8.43 1.34 3.38
CA ILE A 108 8.12 2.32 2.34
C ILE A 108 6.75 1.97 1.75
N TYR A 109 5.83 2.92 1.65
CA TYR A 109 4.60 2.75 0.88
C TYR A 109 4.65 3.64 -0.36
N PHE A 110 4.42 3.06 -1.54
CA PHE A 110 4.38 3.79 -2.80
C PHE A 110 3.11 3.45 -3.56
N GLY A 111 2.29 4.46 -3.84
CA GLY A 111 1.14 4.36 -4.72
C GLY A 111 1.22 5.38 -5.84
N THR A 112 0.68 5.05 -7.00
CA THR A 112 0.64 5.95 -8.16
C THR A 112 -0.71 6.63 -8.28
N ASP A 113 -0.70 7.85 -8.81
CA ASP A 113 -1.85 8.74 -8.96
C ASP A 113 -2.49 9.07 -7.59
N THR A 114 -1.65 9.29 -6.56
CA THR A 114 -2.09 9.36 -5.15
C THR A 114 -2.06 10.77 -4.53
N ALA A 115 -1.83 11.83 -5.32
CA ALA A 115 -1.69 13.20 -4.82
C ALA A 115 -2.85 13.69 -3.93
N THR A 116 -4.08 13.22 -4.17
CA THR A 116 -5.27 13.52 -3.35
C THR A 116 -5.44 12.60 -2.15
N LEU A 117 -4.77 11.44 -2.15
CA LEU A 117 -4.84 10.42 -1.11
C LEU A 117 -3.76 10.61 -0.03
N LEU A 118 -2.73 11.43 -0.27
CA LEU A 118 -1.56 11.58 0.61
C LEU A 118 -1.90 11.79 2.11
N PRO A 119 -2.86 12.66 2.50
CA PRO A 119 -3.20 12.82 3.91
C PRO A 119 -3.77 11.53 4.52
N ALA A 120 -4.55 10.76 3.75
CA ALA A 120 -5.10 9.48 4.20
C ALA A 120 -4.03 8.38 4.20
N ILE A 121 -3.13 8.38 3.22
CA ILE A 121 -2.00 7.44 3.16
C ILE A 121 -1.08 7.62 4.37
N LYS A 122 -0.89 8.84 4.89
CA LYS A 122 -0.11 9.08 6.12
C LYS A 122 -0.61 8.23 7.29
N GLU A 123 -1.92 8.03 7.41
CA GLU A 123 -2.55 7.31 8.51
C GLU A 123 -2.19 5.82 8.56
N ILE A 124 -1.65 5.23 7.48
CA ILE A 124 -1.26 3.81 7.45
C ILE A 124 -0.02 3.51 8.33
N GLY A 125 0.74 4.54 8.72
CA GLY A 125 1.89 4.41 9.62
C GLY A 125 3.18 3.88 8.97
N ALA A 126 3.32 4.02 7.65
CA ALA A 126 4.57 3.74 6.94
C ALA A 126 5.67 4.75 7.35
N ASP A 127 6.93 4.33 7.29
CA ASP A 127 8.08 5.19 7.66
C ASP A 127 8.44 6.15 6.53
N VAL A 128 8.19 5.74 5.28
CA VAL A 128 8.41 6.55 4.08
C VAL A 128 7.20 6.42 3.16
N ILE A 129 6.76 7.55 2.61
CA ILE A 129 5.73 7.62 1.57
C ILE A 129 6.41 8.07 0.28
N GLY A 130 6.39 7.21 -0.74
CA GLY A 130 6.87 7.57 -2.07
C GLY A 130 5.83 8.41 -2.80
N LEU A 131 6.29 9.45 -3.50
CA LEU A 131 5.47 10.36 -4.29
C LEU A 131 5.71 10.10 -5.79
N ASP A 132 4.64 10.15 -6.59
CA ASP A 132 4.75 10.17 -8.04
C ASP A 132 4.93 11.60 -8.58
N TRP A 133 5.21 11.72 -9.88
CA TRP A 133 5.56 12.99 -10.53
C TRP A 133 4.39 13.98 -10.70
N ARG A 134 3.15 13.61 -10.36
CA ARG A 134 1.97 14.47 -10.56
C ARG A 134 1.81 15.54 -9.50
N ILE A 135 2.61 15.48 -8.45
CA ILE A 135 2.69 16.50 -7.42
C ILE A 135 4.15 16.94 -7.25
N PRO A 136 4.44 18.25 -7.20
CA PRO A 136 5.75 18.73 -6.79
C PRO A 136 6.16 18.14 -5.43
N LEU A 137 7.45 17.84 -5.27
CA LEU A 137 7.96 17.17 -4.06
C LEU A 137 7.70 17.99 -2.79
N ASP A 138 7.87 19.31 -2.87
CA ASP A 138 7.59 20.27 -1.80
C ASP A 138 6.11 20.28 -1.42
N GLU A 139 5.19 20.37 -2.39
CA GLU A 139 3.75 20.27 -2.12
C GLU A 139 3.35 18.92 -1.52
N GLY A 140 3.89 17.82 -2.04
CA GLY A 140 3.62 16.48 -1.52
C GLY A 140 4.13 16.31 -0.09
N TRP A 141 5.32 16.85 0.21
CA TRP A 141 5.88 16.88 1.55
C TRP A 141 5.00 17.66 2.54
N GLU A 142 4.50 18.84 2.14
CA GLU A 142 3.56 19.62 2.94
C GLU A 142 2.24 18.87 3.19
N ARG A 143 1.68 18.21 2.17
CA ARG A 143 0.40 17.46 2.28
C ARG A 143 0.50 16.22 3.14
N VAL A 144 1.60 15.46 3.04
CA VAL A 144 1.87 14.36 3.97
C VAL A 144 2.05 14.94 5.38
N GLY A 145 2.58 16.14 5.51
CA GLY A 145 2.75 16.86 6.75
C GLY A 145 3.93 16.36 7.57
N HIS A 146 4.58 17.28 8.28
CA HIS A 146 5.80 16.99 9.03
C HIS A 146 5.53 16.00 10.17
N ALA A 147 6.43 15.02 10.36
CA ALA A 147 6.66 14.47 11.68
C ALA A 147 7.54 15.51 12.41
N GLY A 148 7.01 16.09 13.49
CA GLY A 148 7.75 17.03 14.33
C GLY A 148 8.94 16.37 15.03
#